data_AF-A0A969RJM1-F1
#
_entry.id   AF-A0A969RJM1-F1
#
_cell.length_a   1.000
_cell.length_b   1.000
_cell.length_c   1.000
_cell.angle_alpha   90.00
_cell.angle_beta   90.00
_cell.angle_gamma   90.00
#
_symmetry.space_group_name_H-M   'P 1'
#
loop_
_entity.id
_entity.type
_entity.pdbx_description
1 polymer ?
#
loop_
_entity_poly.entity_id
_entity_poly.type
_entity_poly.pdbx_seq_one_letter_code
_entity_poly.pdbx_strand_id
1 'polypeptide(L)'
;MKSVRGIKGYIVSLFDAEFIPTGLKTALFVGSLLFLINHGSAFFRGEMTQERWISVLLTYAMPYLVNVYGQYSYRRKINTLPGIPR
;
A
#
# COMPACT_ATOMS: atom_id res chain seq x y z
N MET A 1 -21.10 0.30 -14.76
CA MET A 1 -21.21 1.21 -13.58
C MET A 1 -20.67 0.65 -12.26
N LYS A 2 -20.94 -0.60 -11.85
CA LYS A 2 -20.47 -1.16 -10.56
C LYS A 2 -18.93 -1.13 -10.37
N SER A 3 -18.16 -1.39 -11.43
CA SER A 3 -16.68 -1.41 -11.38
C SER A 3 -16.07 -0.03 -11.08
N VAL A 4 -16.56 1.02 -11.76
CA VAL A 4 -16.09 2.41 -11.55
C VAL A 4 -16.29 2.88 -10.11
N ARG A 5 -17.41 2.49 -9.48
CA ARG A 5 -17.69 2.83 -8.07
C ARG A 5 -16.72 2.15 -7.11
N GLY A 6 -16.27 0.93 -7.44
CA GLY A 6 -15.26 0.19 -6.69
C GLY A 6 -13.88 0.86 -6.69
N ILE A 7 -13.42 1.31 -7.87
CA ILE A 7 -12.13 1.99 -8.05
C ILE A 7 -12.13 3.34 -7.32
N LYS A 8 -13.19 4.15 -7.49
CA LYS A 8 -13.31 5.43 -6.78
C LYS A 8 -13.28 5.24 -5.26
N GLY A 9 -13.99 4.24 -4.74
CA GLY A 9 -13.96 3.92 -3.31
C GLY A 9 -12.57 3.55 -2.82
N TYR A 10 -11.83 2.73 -3.57
CA TYR A 10 -10.45 2.38 -3.24
C TYR A 10 -9.52 3.61 -3.22
N ILE A 11 -9.59 4.48 -4.22
CA ILE A 11 -8.76 5.70 -4.29
C ILE A 11 -9.04 6.61 -3.09
N VAL A 12 -10.31 6.79 -2.71
CA VAL A 12 -10.67 7.57 -1.51
C VAL A 12 -10.12 6.91 -0.25
N SER A 13 -10.17 5.59 -0.17
CA SER A 13 -9.63 4.83 0.96
C SER A 13 -8.11 4.98 1.15
N LEU A 14 -7.36 5.40 0.12
CA LEU A 14 -5.93 5.72 0.26
C LEU A 14 -5.68 6.87 1.24
N PHE A 15 -6.70 7.67 1.57
CA PHE A 15 -6.61 8.79 2.51
C PHE A 15 -7.50 8.62 3.74
N ASP A 16 -7.97 7.39 4.00
CA ASP A 16 -8.82 7.07 5.15
C ASP A 16 -7.98 7.03 6.43
N ALA A 17 -8.37 7.83 7.44
CA ALA A 17 -7.65 7.94 8.70
C ALA A 17 -7.54 6.62 9.47
N GLU A 18 -8.44 5.66 9.25
CA GLU A 18 -8.36 4.33 9.84
C GLU A 18 -7.29 3.46 9.15
N PHE A 19 -7.09 3.66 7.83
CA PHE A 19 -6.21 2.81 7.02
C PHE A 19 -4.78 3.33 6.92
N ILE A 20 -4.58 4.65 7.00
CA ILE A 20 -3.26 5.28 6.87
C ILE A 20 -2.25 4.71 7.88
N PRO A 21 -2.55 4.60 9.20
CA PRO A 21 -1.54 4.19 10.18
C PRO A 21 -1.02 2.77 9.94
N THR A 22 -1.92 1.83 9.61
CA THR A 22 -1.54 0.44 9.31
C THR A 22 -0.82 0.37 7.96
N GLY A 23 -1.29 1.13 6.96
CA GLY A 23 -0.64 1.23 5.65
C GLY A 23 0.79 1.74 5.74
N LEU A 24 1.03 2.81 6.50
CA LEU A 24 2.36 3.37 6.69
C LEU A 24 3.28 2.43 7.46
N LYS A 25 2.78 1.74 8.51
CA LYS A 25 3.58 0.73 9.22
C LYS A 25 4.02 -0.40 8.29
N THR A 26 3.11 -0.92 7.47
CA THR A 26 3.42 -1.95 6.48
C THR A 26 4.41 -1.43 5.43
N ALA A 27 4.21 -0.22 4.91
CA ALA A 27 5.12 0.43 3.96
C ALA A 27 6.53 0.58 4.51
N LEU A 28 6.68 1.05 5.75
CA LEU A 28 7.98 1.22 6.37
C LEU A 28 8.64 -0.13 6.64
N PHE A 29 7.94 -1.07 7.28
CA PHE A 29 8.56 -2.34 7.67
C PHE A 29 8.91 -3.21 6.46
N VAL A 30 7.91 -3.49 5.61
CA VAL A 30 8.10 -4.35 4.43
C VAL A 30 8.94 -3.62 3.38
N GLY A 31 8.70 -2.32 3.18
CA GLY A 31 9.46 -1.51 2.22
C GLY A 31 10.93 -1.39 2.60
N SER A 32 11.29 -1.23 3.88
CA SER A 32 12.71 -1.21 4.29
C SER A 32 13.38 -2.57 4.11
N LEU A 33 12.68 -3.67 4.39
CA LEU A 33 13.20 -5.01 4.13
C LEU A 33 13.44 -5.23 2.62
N LEU A 34 12.46 -4.89 1.79
CA LEU A 34 12.56 -4.99 0.34
C LEU A 34 13.63 -4.05 -0.23
N PHE A 35 13.78 -2.85 0.32
CA PHE A 35 14.82 -1.92 -0.06
C PHE A 35 16.20 -2.53 0.20
N LEU A 36 16.42 -3.09 1.38
CA LEU A 36 17.71 -3.67 1.75
C LEU A 36 18.09 -4.85 0.84
N ILE A 37 17.16 -5.76 0.56
CA ILE A 37 17.46 -6.94 -0.27
C ILE A 37 17.63 -6.59 -1.76
N ASN A 38 16.91 -5.59 -2.29
CA ASN A 38 16.93 -5.28 -3.73
C ASN A 38 17.94 -4.19 -4.09
N HIS A 39 18.08 -3.17 -3.24
CA HIS A 39 18.85 -1.97 -3.53
C HIS A 39 19.99 -1.74 -2.52
N GLY A 40 20.04 -2.48 -1.41
CA GLY A 40 21.03 -2.28 -0.36
C GLY A 40 22.48 -2.31 -0.87
N SER A 41 22.84 -3.31 -1.69
CA SER A 41 24.20 -3.38 -2.27
C SER A 41 24.54 -2.15 -3.11
N ALA A 42 23.64 -1.75 -4.02
CA ALA A 42 23.85 -0.57 -4.87
C ALA A 42 23.88 0.73 -4.05
N PHE A 43 23.07 0.82 -3.00
CA PHE A 43 23.07 1.95 -2.08
C PHE A 43 24.40 2.08 -1.32
N PHE A 44 24.92 0.99 -0.76
CA PHE A 44 26.20 1.00 -0.04
C PHE A 44 27.41 1.23 -0.95
N ARG A 45 27.32 0.85 -2.23
CA ARG A 45 28.38 1.07 -3.24
C ARG A 45 28.30 2.43 -3.94
N GLY A 46 27.26 3.22 -3.68
CA GLY A 46 27.03 4.50 -4.36
C GLY A 46 26.59 4.36 -5.83
N GLU A 47 26.05 3.19 -6.22
CA GLU A 47 25.63 2.86 -7.59
C GLU A 47 24.14 3.16 -7.84
N MET A 48 23.57 4.12 -7.11
CA MET A 48 22.16 4.47 -7.21
C MET A 48 21.88 5.34 -8.43
N THR A 49 21.29 4.73 -9.46
CA THR A 49 20.79 5.44 -10.65
C THR A 49 19.38 6.01 -10.40
N GLN A 50 18.94 6.92 -11.27
CA GLN A 50 17.57 7.46 -11.22
C GLN A 50 16.51 6.36 -11.30
N GLU A 51 16.72 5.35 -12.14
CA GLU A 51 15.82 4.19 -12.28
C GLU A 51 15.74 3.39 -10.97
N ARG A 52 16.86 3.20 -10.27
CA ARG A 52 16.87 2.54 -8.95
C ARG A 52 16.10 3.35 -7.92
N TRP A 53 16.21 4.68 -7.92
CA TRP A 53 15.42 5.53 -7.02
C TRP A 53 13.92 5.43 -7.27
N ILE A 54 13.49 5.36 -8.54
CA ILE A 54 12.07 5.10 -8.87
C ILE A 54 11.65 3.73 -8.33
N SER A 55 12.49 2.70 -8.48
CA SER A 55 12.23 1.37 -7.93
C SER A 55 12.15 1.39 -6.39
N VAL A 56 12.97 2.20 -5.71
CA VAL A 56 12.87 2.41 -4.25
C VAL A 56 11.53 3.04 -3.88
N LEU A 57 11.07 4.07 -4.59
CA LEU A 57 9.77 4.68 -4.34
C LEU A 57 8.62 3.66 -4.47
N LEU A 58 8.65 2.84 -5.53
CA LEU A 58 7.68 1.75 -5.70
C LEU A 58 7.78 0.70 -4.59
N THR A 59 8.98 0.43 -4.09
CA THR A 59 9.23 -0.53 -2.99
C THR A 59 8.48 -0.15 -1.72
N TYR A 60 8.33 1.14 -1.44
CA TYR A 60 7.53 1.64 -0.30
C TYR A 60 6.06 1.88 -0.66
N ALA A 61 5.78 2.31 -1.88
CA ALA A 61 4.41 2.59 -2.32
C ALA A 61 3.57 1.31 -2.43
N MET A 62 4.13 0.22 -2.96
CA MET A 62 3.36 -1.01 -3.18
C MET A 62 2.81 -1.61 -1.88
N PRO A 63 3.60 -1.81 -0.80
CA PRO A 63 3.07 -2.33 0.47
C PRO A 63 1.97 -1.45 1.08
N TYR A 64 2.06 -0.12 0.93
CA TYR A 64 0.98 0.79 1.34
C TYR A 64 -0.32 0.49 0.57
N LEU A 65 -0.24 0.48 -0.76
CA LEU A 65 -1.38 0.29 -1.66
C LEU A 65 -2.07 -1.06 -1.42
N VAL A 66 -1.30 -2.15 -1.33
CA VAL A 66 -1.90 -3.48 -1.09
C VAL A 66 -2.52 -3.59 0.30
N ASN A 67 -1.93 -2.94 1.32
CA ASN A 67 -2.50 -2.91 2.66
C ASN A 67 -3.85 -2.17 2.69
N VAL A 68 -3.93 -0.99 2.07
CA VAL A 68 -5.19 -0.24 1.96
C VAL A 68 -6.22 -1.01 1.12
N TYR A 69 -5.79 -1.65 0.02
CA TYR A 69 -6.67 -2.47 -0.80
C TYR A 69 -7.30 -3.63 -0.02
N GLY A 70 -6.50 -4.30 0.81
CA GLY A 70 -6.99 -5.37 1.69
C GLY A 70 -8.05 -4.86 2.67
N GLN A 71 -7.76 -3.75 3.36
CA GLN A 71 -8.70 -3.13 4.30
C GLN A 71 -9.99 -2.66 3.63
N TYR A 72 -9.89 -1.98 2.48
CA TYR A 72 -11.05 -1.55 1.71
C TYR A 72 -11.91 -2.74 1.25
N SER A 73 -11.28 -3.80 0.73
CA SER A 73 -11.96 -5.01 0.27
C SER A 73 -12.69 -5.72 1.41
N TYR A 74 -12.04 -5.80 2.57
CA TYR A 74 -12.62 -6.38 3.78
C TYR A 74 -13.81 -5.56 4.31
N ARG A 75 -13.64 -4.24 4.49
CA ARG A 75 -14.70 -3.33 4.94
C ARG A 75 -15.91 -3.37 4.00
N ARG A 76 -15.66 -3.35 2.68
CA ARG A 76 -16.73 -3.43 1.67
C ARG A 76 -17.48 -4.75 1.76
N LYS A 77 -16.78 -5.88 1.97
CA LYS A 77 -17.41 -7.20 2.13
C LYS A 77 -18.29 -7.23 3.39
N ILE A 78 -17.79 -6.75 4.53
CA ILE A 78 -18.56 -6.66 5.78
C ILE A 78 -19.83 -5.83 5.61
N ASN A 79 -19.73 -4.66 4.98
CA ASN A 79 -20.88 -3.77 4.76
C ASN A 79 -21.98 -4.36 3.87
N THR A 80 -21.68 -5.44 3.13
CA THR A 80 -22.65 -6.15 2.29
C THR A 80 -23.26 -7.39 2.95
N LEU A 81 -22.75 -7.82 4.11
CA LEU A 81 -23.28 -8.97 4.84
C LEU A 81 -24.50 -8.55 5.69
N PRO A 82 -25.65 -9.23 5.58
CA PRO A 82 -26.82 -8.94 6.41
C PRO A 82 -26.56 -9.35 7.87
N GLY A 83 -26.90 -8.47 8.83
CA GLY A 83 -26.93 -8.80 10.27
C GLY A 83 -25.71 -8.40 11.10
N ILE A 84 -24.69 -7.73 10.53
CA ILE A 84 -23.57 -7.17 11.30
C ILE A 84 -23.90 -5.72 11.71
N PRO A 85 -23.99 -5.38 13.01
CA PRO A 85 -24.22 -4.00 13.45
C PRO A 85 -23.05 -3.10 13.04
N ARG A 86 -23.38 -1.86 12.65
CA ARG A 86 -22.43 -0.87 12.12
C ARG A 86 -21.66 -0.17 13.22
#